data_AF-A0A1H5JAZ6-F1
#
_entry.id   AF-A0A1H5JAZ6-F1
#
_cell.length_a   1.000
_cell.length_b   1.000
_cell.length_c   1.000
_cell.angle_alpha   90.00
_cell.angle_beta   90.00
_cell.angle_gamma   90.00
#
_symmetry.space_group_name_H-M   'P 1'
#
loop_
_entity.id
_entity.type
_entity.pdbx_description
1 polymer ?
#
loop_
_entity_poly.entity_id
_entity_poly.type
_entity_poly.pdbx_seq_one_letter_code
_entity_poly.pdbx_strand_id
1 'polypeptide(L)'
;MRNETDSYCVVNEADGVHYGGVEEVAITGNVLQLRFNDEAVEELELPSNLVPLSIGPNIDAEVLRAGLRRVFSYGNPQRVPVMNL
;
A
#
# COMPACT_ATOMS: atom_id res chain seq x y z
N MET A 1 -16.80 -1.50 -18.72
CA MET A 1 -16.93 -1.84 -17.28
C MET A 1 -15.55 -1.64 -16.68
N ARG A 2 -15.36 -0.61 -15.85
CA ARG A 2 -14.10 -0.46 -15.09
C ARG A 2 -14.25 -1.44 -13.92
N ASN A 3 -13.46 -2.51 -13.87
CA ASN A 3 -13.45 -3.37 -12.69
C ASN A 3 -12.74 -2.58 -11.60
N GLU A 4 -13.51 -1.96 -10.71
CA GLU A 4 -12.97 -1.21 -9.58
C GLU A 4 -12.05 -2.08 -8.71
N THR A 5 -12.30 -3.39 -8.68
CA THR A 5 -11.48 -4.39 -7.97
C THR A 5 -10.22 -4.85 -8.71
N ASP A 6 -9.93 -4.35 -9.91
CA ASP A 6 -8.72 -4.69 -10.68
C ASP A 6 -7.49 -3.95 -10.13
N SER A 7 -7.08 -4.31 -8.91
CA SER A 7 -5.90 -3.79 -8.22
C SER A 7 -5.48 -4.75 -7.11
N TYR A 8 -4.38 -4.43 -6.42
CA TYR A 8 -4.00 -5.11 -5.17
C TYR A 8 -5.08 -4.90 -4.10
N CYS A 9 -5.11 -5.79 -3.11
CA CYS A 9 -6.05 -5.73 -2.00
C CYS A 9 -5.29 -5.38 -0.71
N VAL A 10 -5.83 -4.43 0.06
CA VAL A 10 -5.39 -4.09 1.40
C VAL A 10 -6.41 -4.64 2.39
N VAL A 11 -5.91 -5.32 3.40
CA VAL A 11 -6.73 -5.85 4.50
C VAL A 11 -6.14 -5.40 5.83
N ASN A 12 -6.99 -5.14 6.81
CA ASN A 12 -6.59 -4.82 8.18
C ASN A 12 -6.97 -5.95 9.16
N GLU A 13 -6.64 -5.79 10.44
CA GLU A 13 -6.95 -6.80 11.48
C GLU A 13 -8.44 -6.85 11.86
N ALA A 14 -9.23 -5.87 11.45
CA ALA A 14 -10.66 -5.76 11.70
C ALA A 14 -11.52 -6.30 10.55
N ASP A 15 -10.94 -7.16 9.69
CA ASP A 15 -11.56 -7.71 8.47
C ASP A 15 -11.99 -6.63 7.45
N GLY A 16 -11.50 -5.40 7.58
CA GLY A 16 -11.67 -4.34 6.58
C GLY A 16 -10.91 -4.68 5.31
N VAL A 17 -11.53 -4.42 4.16
CA VAL A 17 -11.01 -4.77 2.83
C VAL A 17 -11.18 -3.58 1.90
N HIS A 18 -10.10 -3.16 1.25
CA HIS A 18 -10.16 -2.14 0.19
C HIS A 18 -9.25 -2.53 -0.98
N TYR A 19 -9.74 -2.42 -2.21
CA TYR A 19 -8.94 -2.67 -3.42
C TYR A 19 -8.27 -1.38 -3.88
N GLY A 20 -6.94 -1.40 -4.03
CA GLY A 20 -6.14 -0.19 -4.27
C GLY A 20 -6.09 0.69 -3.03
N GLY A 21 -6.15 2.01 -3.22
CA GLY A 21 -6.31 2.99 -2.13
C GLY A 21 -5.01 3.53 -1.55
N VAL A 22 -3.85 2.93 -1.85
CA VAL A 22 -2.54 3.56 -1.58
C VAL A 22 -2.25 4.56 -2.71
N GLU A 23 -1.94 5.80 -2.33
CA GLU A 23 -1.53 6.88 -3.24
C GLU A 23 -0.01 7.00 -3.33
N GLU A 24 0.70 6.70 -2.23
CA GLU A 24 2.15 6.72 -2.17
C GLU A 24 2.69 5.60 -1.29
N VAL A 25 3.76 4.97 -1.75
CA VAL A 25 4.57 4.05 -0.95
C VAL A 25 6.03 4.50 -0.97
N ALA A 26 6.66 4.59 0.20
CA ALA A 26 8.05 4.98 0.34
C ALA A 26 8.80 4.09 1.35
N ILE A 27 10.08 3.80 1.08
CA ILE A 27 10.98 3.22 2.09
C ILE A 27 12.08 4.23 2.41
N THR A 28 12.10 4.72 3.65
CA THR A 28 13.15 5.62 4.17
C THR A 28 13.83 4.97 5.36
N GLY A 29 15.11 4.62 5.22
CA GLY A 29 15.83 3.87 6.24
C GLY A 29 15.18 2.49 6.48
N ASN A 30 14.71 2.26 7.70
CA ASN A 30 14.01 1.04 8.11
C ASN A 30 12.49 1.26 8.29
N VAL A 31 11.91 2.27 7.64
CA VAL A 31 10.47 2.56 7.71
C VAL A 31 9.86 2.47 6.33
N LEU A 32 8.84 1.62 6.19
CA LEU A 32 7.90 1.63 5.08
C LEU A 32 6.77 2.59 5.42
N GLN A 33 6.53 3.59 4.57
CA GLN A 33 5.41 4.52 4.71
C GLN A 33 4.39 4.24 3.61
N LEU A 34 3.14 4.09 4.01
CA LEU A 34 1.99 3.99 3.10
C LEU A 34 1.10 5.21 3.31
N ARG A 35 0.78 5.92 2.22
CA ARG A 35 -0.21 7.00 2.21
C ARG A 35 -1.46 6.50 1.53
N PHE A 36 -2.58 6.52 2.24
CA PHE A 36 -3.89 6.10 1.76
C PHE A 36 -4.72 7.30 1.30
N ASN A 37 -5.61 7.08 0.32
CA ASN A 37 -6.64 8.04 -0.04
C ASN A 37 -7.77 8.05 1.00
N ASP A 38 -8.63 9.06 0.95
CA ASP A 38 -9.71 9.25 1.94
C ASP A 38 -10.71 8.08 1.95
N GLU A 39 -11.03 7.52 0.78
CA GLU A 39 -11.93 6.35 0.63
C GLU A 39 -11.39 5.14 1.40
N ALA A 40 -10.12 4.79 1.20
CA ALA A 40 -9.49 3.67 1.91
C ALA A 40 -9.35 3.95 3.40
N VAL A 41 -9.12 5.20 3.82
CA VAL A 41 -9.06 5.57 5.24
C VAL A 41 -10.41 5.32 5.92
N GLU A 42 -11.51 5.70 5.27
CA GLU A 42 -12.86 5.46 5.78
C GLU A 42 -13.19 3.97 5.81
N GLU A 43 -13.01 3.24 4.70
CA GLU A 43 -13.38 1.82 4.61
C GLU A 43 -12.52 0.90 5.51
N LEU A 44 -11.24 1.23 5.69
CA LEU A 44 -10.33 0.47 6.55
C LEU A 44 -10.29 1.01 7.99
N GLU A 45 -11.13 1.99 8.32
CA GLU A 45 -11.19 2.64 9.64
C GLU A 45 -9.80 3.07 10.15
N LEU A 46 -8.95 3.59 9.26
CA LEU A 46 -7.58 3.94 9.61
C LEU A 46 -7.54 5.19 10.50
N PRO A 47 -6.72 5.22 11.55
CA PRO A 47 -6.60 6.39 12.41
C PRO A 47 -5.91 7.58 11.72
N SER A 48 -5.22 7.33 10.60
CA SER A 48 -4.53 8.32 9.79
C SER A 48 -4.36 7.81 8.36
N ASN A 49 -4.29 8.73 7.41
CA ASN A 49 -3.94 8.43 6.02
C ASN A 49 -2.46 8.09 5.83
N LEU A 50 -1.58 8.35 6.81
CA LEU A 50 -0.17 7.99 6.76
C LEU A 50 0.13 6.89 7.78
N VAL A 51 0.44 5.70 7.27
CA VAL A 51 0.73 4.53 8.09
C VAL A 51 2.23 4.19 8.00
N PRO A 52 3.02 4.45 9.05
CA PRO A 52 4.40 4.02 9.13
C PRO A 52 4.49 2.57 9.66
N LEU A 53 5.28 1.74 9.00
CA LEU A 53 5.57 0.36 9.36
C LEU A 53 7.08 0.18 9.54
N SER A 54 7.51 -0.36 10.68
CA SER A 54 8.91 -0.66 10.92
C SER A 54 9.34 -1.92 10.18
N ILE A 55 10.44 -1.82 9.44
CA ILE A 55 11.11 -2.93 8.78
C ILE A 55 12.10 -3.56 9.78
N GLY A 56 11.94 -4.85 10.03
CA GLY A 56 12.81 -5.58 10.95
C GLY A 56 14.27 -5.61 10.47
N PRO A 57 15.26 -5.69 11.38
CA PRO A 57 16.69 -5.58 11.04
C PRO A 57 17.22 -6.72 10.17
N ASN A 58 16.53 -7.85 10.13
CA ASN A 58 16.92 -9.04 9.34
C ASN A 58 16.20 -9.11 7.98
N ILE A 59 15.46 -8.06 7.60
CA ILE A 59 14.75 -8.02 6.32
C ILE A 59 15.66 -7.44 5.25
N ASP A 60 15.79 -8.15 4.14
CA ASP A 60 16.44 -7.63 2.94
C ASP A 60 15.52 -6.57 2.29
N ALA A 61 15.96 -5.32 2.36
CA ALA A 61 15.21 -4.18 1.85
C ALA A 61 15.05 -4.22 0.32
N GLU A 62 16.00 -4.78 -0.43
CA GLU A 62 15.90 -4.86 -1.90
C GLU A 62 14.87 -5.92 -2.32
N VAL A 63 14.83 -7.05 -1.61
CA VAL A 63 13.80 -8.08 -1.83
C VAL A 63 12.42 -7.50 -1.50
N LEU A 64 12.29 -6.75 -0.40
CA LEU A 64 11.05 -6.08 -0.03
C LEU A 64 10.62 -5.06 -1.10
N ARG A 65 11.54 -4.20 -1.56
CA ARG A 65 11.28 -3.22 -2.65
C ARG A 65 10.78 -3.92 -3.90
N ALA A 66 11.44 -4.98 -4.34
CA ALA A 66 11.05 -5.72 -5.54
C ALA A 66 9.65 -6.35 -5.39
N GLY A 67 9.34 -6.91 -4.22
CA GLY A 67 8.03 -7.45 -3.90
C GLY A 67 6.93 -6.38 -3.94
N LEU A 68 7.15 -5.25 -3.26
CA LEU A 68 6.20 -4.14 -3.22
C LEU A 68 5.97 -3.54 -4.62
N ARG A 69 7.03 -3.36 -5.42
CA ARG A 69 6.91 -2.90 -6.82
C ARG A 69 5.99 -3.81 -7.63
N ARG A 70 6.11 -5.13 -7.46
CA ARG A 70 5.24 -6.09 -8.16
C ARG A 70 3.79 -6.03 -7.69
N VAL A 71 3.54 -5.87 -6.40
CA VAL A 71 2.18 -5.78 -5.84
C VAL A 71 1.50 -4.49 -6.28
N PHE A 72 2.17 -3.35 -6.11
CA PHE A 72 1.58 -2.03 -6.38
C PHE A 72 1.43 -1.70 -7.87
N SER A 73 2.11 -2.42 -8.76
CA SER A 73 1.95 -2.26 -10.22
C SER A 73 0.88 -3.16 -10.84
N TYR A 74 0.18 -3.97 -10.05
CA TYR A 74 -0.84 -4.88 -10.55
C TYR A 74 -2.17 -4.16 -10.85
N GLY A 75 -2.80 -4.55 -11.96
CA GLY A 75 -4.16 -4.15 -12.32
C GLY A 75 -4.22 -2.81 -13.05
N ASN A 76 -5.26 -2.03 -12.76
CA ASN A 76 -5.55 -0.76 -13.42
C ASN A 76 -4.40 0.26 -13.24
N PRO A 77 -3.77 0.73 -14.33
CA PRO A 77 -2.67 1.70 -14.27
C PRO A 77 -3.01 3.03 -13.58
N GLN A 78 -4.31 3.40 -13.53
CA GLN A 78 -4.77 4.61 -12.84
C GLN A 78 -4.81 4.46 -11.32
N ARG A 79 -4.65 3.24 -10.79
CA ARG A 79 -4.64 2.93 -9.35
C ARG A 79 -3.25 2.54 -8.84
N VAL A 80 -2.22 2.72 -9.66
CA VAL A 80 -0.81 2.50 -9.28
C VAL A 80 -0.33 3.71 -8.45
N PRO A 81 0.15 3.52 -7.21
CA PRO A 81 0.66 4.61 -6.39
C PRO A 81 1.97 5.18 -6.93
N VAL A 82 2.33 6.36 -6.43
CA VAL A 82 3.70 6.86 -6.53
C VAL A 82 4.61 5.95 -5.69
N MET A 83 5.67 5.42 -6.30
CA MET A 83 6.59 4.48 -5.66
C MET A 83 7.98 5.09 -5.45
N ASN A 84 8.29 5.43 -4.20
CA ASN A 84 9.59 5.86 -3.71
C ASN A 84 10.28 4.68 -2.98
N LEU A 85 10.41 3.56 -3.72
CA LEU A 85 10.91 2.27 -3.22
C LEU A 85 12.41 2.11 -3.44
#